data_AF-A0AAV4RIQ2-F1
#
_entry.id   AF-A0AAV4RIQ2-F1
#
_cell.length_a   1.000
_cell.length_b   1.000
_cell.length_c   1.000
_cell.angle_alpha   90.00
_cell.angle_beta   90.00
_cell.angle_gamma   90.00
#
_symmetry.space_group_name_H-M   'P 1'
#
loop_
_entity.id
_entity.type
_entity.pdbx_description
1 polymer ?
#
loop_
_entity_poly.entity_id
_entity_poly.type
_entity_poly.pdbx_seq_one_letter_code
_entity_poly.pdbx_strand_id
1 'polypeptide(L)'
;MIFNDIIYISLLCISVVLGPVIRNVPNVYYRQFFSTLAGVVIVFIVSGSHIFHSFIVTFINALIIQFLRRKCHIVSAVFSFGYLAFFRSTHYFGLPIPPTHTNAIQMILTLKMVGIAFELQGIHLSDKTKQLKNADLMQKYQKINPSFIDIFHYAFCIAGVLIGPYYKFRTYWDTFHLPYSTHVNANKFLKERIRIVPLYIVLYLIGNFLYPLDFASSPEIMEKSFWYRAFYMTPSFFNFRMRIYSGFILGECVCIAMGLGAYPKFSNPQPGAGPTNFSALEELGTKNLSSVEYSFETVKNIYEYGSEFWPTIREGIRSWNRTVQYWLATFVYKRLELSKPAKICITMLVSAFWHGVHPGYYLCLCSAPLFLFVETEVEKAFKLSAPYSQKVIFDWICKLGSEDEDL
;
A
#
# COMPACT_ATOMS: atom_id res chain seq x y z
N MET A 1 3.86 -9.65 -22.72
CA MET A 1 3.67 -9.54 -21.25
C MET A 1 4.91 -10.00 -20.47
N ILE A 2 5.37 -11.25 -20.69
CA ILE A 2 6.41 -11.92 -19.89
C ILE A 2 7.74 -11.14 -19.79
N PHE A 3 8.24 -10.56 -20.89
CA PHE A 3 9.51 -9.83 -20.88
C PHE A 3 9.50 -8.62 -19.92
N ASN A 4 8.41 -7.85 -19.92
CA ASN A 4 8.26 -6.70 -19.02
C ASN A 4 8.15 -7.15 -17.55
N ASP A 5 7.47 -8.27 -17.30
CA ASP A 5 7.40 -8.88 -15.97
C ASP A 5 8.75 -9.37 -15.48
N ILE A 6 9.58 -9.95 -16.36
CA ILE A 6 10.96 -10.35 -16.03
C ILE A 6 11.80 -9.14 -15.65
N ILE A 7 11.75 -8.05 -16.43
CA ILE A 7 12.45 -6.81 -16.11
C ILE A 7 11.99 -6.31 -14.73
N TYR A 8 10.68 -6.25 -14.51
CA TYR A 8 10.11 -5.72 -13.28
C TYR A 8 10.50 -6.53 -12.04
N ILE A 9 10.39 -7.87 -12.11
CA ILE A 9 10.81 -8.77 -11.03
C ILE A 9 12.32 -8.67 -10.81
N SER A 10 13.11 -8.58 -11.87
CA SER A 10 14.57 -8.43 -11.76
C SER A 10 14.95 -7.15 -11.04
N LEU A 11 14.27 -6.03 -11.34
CA LEU A 11 14.49 -4.76 -10.65
C LEU A 11 14.09 -4.82 -9.17
N LEU A 12 12.99 -5.50 -8.83
CA LEU A 12 12.62 -5.75 -7.44
C LEU A 12 13.67 -6.60 -6.71
N CYS A 13 14.17 -7.67 -7.33
CA CYS A 13 15.24 -8.50 -6.76
C CYS A 13 16.53 -7.69 -6.56
N ILE A 14 16.93 -6.86 -7.54
CA ILE A 14 18.06 -5.94 -7.40
C ILE A 14 17.83 -4.97 -6.24
N SER A 15 16.61 -4.44 -6.08
CA SER A 15 16.25 -3.54 -4.99
C SER A 15 16.37 -4.22 -3.61
N VAL A 16 15.98 -5.50 -3.51
CA VAL A 16 16.17 -6.30 -2.30
C VAL A 16 17.65 -6.45 -1.96
N VAL A 17 18.52 -6.68 -2.96
CA VAL A 17 19.98 -6.81 -2.77
C VAL A 17 20.63 -5.47 -2.41
N LEU A 18 20.15 -4.35 -2.97
CA LEU A 18 20.66 -3.01 -2.64
C LEU A 18 20.22 -2.52 -1.25
N GLY A 19 19.10 -3.02 -0.73
CA GLY A 19 18.55 -2.61 0.57
C GLY A 19 19.56 -2.66 1.73
N PRO A 20 20.24 -3.80 1.98
CA PRO A 20 21.23 -3.91 3.04
C PRO A 20 22.46 -3.03 2.83
N VAL A 21 22.89 -2.84 1.57
CA VAL A 21 24.01 -1.97 1.21
C VAL A 21 23.69 -0.53 1.61
N ILE A 22 22.51 -0.03 1.23
CA ILE A 22 22.04 1.32 1.58
C ILE A 22 21.88 1.44 3.10
N ARG A 23 21.23 0.46 3.74
CA ARG A 23 20.95 0.45 5.18
C ARG A 23 22.21 0.63 6.04
N ASN A 24 23.31 0.02 5.62
CA ASN A 24 24.59 0.02 6.33
C ASN A 24 25.46 1.27 6.07
N VAL A 25 25.02 2.22 5.23
CA VAL A 25 25.72 3.49 5.05
C VAL A 25 25.63 4.31 6.36
N PRO A 26 26.77 4.65 7.01
CA PRO A 26 26.74 5.25 8.36
C PRO A 26 26.12 6.66 8.39
N ASN A 27 26.39 7.45 7.35
CA ASN A 27 25.93 8.83 7.27
C ASN A 27 24.51 8.90 6.70
N VAL A 28 23.60 9.55 7.44
CA VAL A 28 22.18 9.67 7.07
C VAL A 28 21.98 10.34 5.71
N TYR A 29 22.73 11.41 5.41
CA TYR A 29 22.63 12.13 4.14
C TYR A 29 23.01 11.23 2.97
N TYR A 30 24.16 10.54 3.04
CA TYR A 30 24.57 9.61 1.98
C TYR A 30 23.61 8.43 1.85
N ARG A 31 23.07 7.93 2.96
CA ARG A 31 22.08 6.86 2.97
C ARG A 31 20.79 7.26 2.25
N GLN A 32 20.28 8.47 2.51
CA GLN A 32 19.12 9.03 1.80
C GLN A 32 19.43 9.26 0.33
N PHE A 33 20.57 9.88 0.03
CA PHE A 33 21.00 10.17 -1.34
C PHE A 33 21.12 8.90 -2.18
N PHE A 34 21.80 7.85 -1.69
CA PHE A 34 21.95 6.59 -2.41
C PHE A 34 20.60 5.86 -2.59
N SER A 35 19.73 5.89 -1.58
CA SER A 35 18.37 5.36 -1.69
C SER A 35 17.59 6.05 -2.81
N THR A 36 17.64 7.38 -2.84
CA THR A 36 16.95 8.17 -3.86
C THR A 36 17.55 8.00 -5.24
N LEU A 37 18.89 8.00 -5.35
CA LEU A 37 19.57 7.81 -6.62
C LEU A 37 19.22 6.44 -7.22
N ALA A 38 19.26 5.38 -6.42
CA ALA A 38 18.89 4.04 -6.86
C ALA A 38 17.41 3.98 -7.28
N GLY A 39 16.51 4.62 -6.52
CA GLY A 39 15.10 4.69 -6.88
C GLY A 39 14.84 5.48 -8.17
N VAL A 40 15.50 6.62 -8.40
CA VAL A 40 15.43 7.39 -9.65
C VAL A 40 15.92 6.55 -10.83
N VAL A 41 17.05 5.86 -10.69
CA VAL A 41 17.59 4.98 -11.74
C VAL A 41 16.60 3.87 -12.09
N ILE A 42 16.00 3.22 -11.09
CA ILE A 42 15.00 2.16 -11.31
C ILE A 42 13.75 2.72 -11.99
N VAL A 43 13.25 3.87 -11.55
CA VAL A 43 12.11 4.54 -12.19
C VAL A 43 12.43 4.89 -13.64
N PHE A 44 13.65 5.34 -13.92
CA PHE A 44 14.11 5.68 -15.27
C PHE A 44 14.17 4.44 -16.17
N ILE A 45 14.74 3.32 -15.70
CA ILE A 45 14.79 2.06 -16.46
C ILE A 45 13.38 1.61 -16.86
N VAL A 46 12.42 1.73 -15.94
CA VAL A 46 11.04 1.27 -16.15
C VAL A 46 10.22 2.23 -17.01
N SER A 47 10.47 3.54 -16.89
CA SER A 47 9.61 4.58 -17.45
C SER A 47 10.17 5.25 -18.70
N GLY A 48 11.49 5.15 -18.95
CA GLY A 48 12.16 5.94 -19.97
C GLY A 48 11.88 7.43 -19.79
N SER A 49 11.49 8.11 -20.88
CA SER A 49 11.10 9.52 -20.86
C SER A 49 9.86 9.82 -20.02
N HIS A 50 9.00 8.83 -19.75
CA HIS A 50 7.80 9.06 -18.93
C HIS A 50 8.10 9.32 -17.45
N ILE A 51 9.36 9.20 -17.01
CA ILE A 51 9.80 9.63 -15.67
C ILE A 51 9.46 11.10 -15.38
N PHE A 52 9.41 11.97 -16.41
CA PHE A 52 9.07 13.37 -16.23
C PHE A 52 7.70 13.57 -15.58
N HIS A 53 6.74 12.68 -15.80
CA HIS A 53 5.46 12.72 -15.10
C HIS A 53 5.66 12.59 -13.58
N SER A 54 6.56 11.71 -13.13
CA SER A 54 6.84 11.53 -11.70
C SER A 54 7.54 12.76 -11.13
N PHE A 55 8.49 13.34 -11.86
CA PHE A 55 9.14 14.58 -11.43
C PHE A 55 8.17 15.76 -11.34
N ILE A 56 7.27 15.92 -12.32
CA ILE A 56 6.25 16.99 -12.29
C ILE A 56 5.34 16.84 -11.08
N VAL A 57 4.81 15.63 -10.83
CA VAL A 57 3.93 15.38 -9.68
C VAL A 57 4.64 15.66 -8.36
N THR A 58 5.88 15.20 -8.20
CA THR A 58 6.67 15.45 -6.99
C THR A 58 7.00 16.93 -6.82
N PHE A 59 7.44 17.60 -7.88
CA PHE A 59 7.82 19.01 -7.86
C PHE A 59 6.64 19.91 -7.48
N ILE A 60 5.49 19.75 -8.16
CA ILE A 60 4.30 20.55 -7.88
C ILE A 60 3.76 20.28 -6.47
N ASN A 61 3.73 19.03 -6.02
CA ASN A 61 3.33 18.72 -4.65
C ASN A 61 4.29 19.31 -3.61
N ALA A 62 5.59 19.32 -3.89
CA ALA A 62 6.55 19.97 -3.01
C ALA A 62 6.28 21.49 -2.91
N LEU A 63 5.95 22.17 -4.01
CA LEU A 63 5.52 23.57 -3.97
C LEU A 63 4.22 23.74 -3.17
N ILE A 64 3.21 22.90 -3.39
CA ILE A 64 1.93 22.95 -2.66
C ILE A 64 2.17 22.80 -1.14
N ILE A 65 3.01 21.84 -0.74
CA ILE A 65 3.30 21.57 0.67
C ILE A 65 4.08 22.73 1.32
N GLN A 66 5.03 23.34 0.60
CA GLN A 66 5.80 24.46 1.13
C GLN A 66 4.99 25.75 1.24
N PHE A 67 4.24 26.10 0.19
CA PHE A 67 3.60 27.41 0.07
C PHE A 67 2.14 27.45 0.56
N LEU A 68 1.40 26.34 0.52
CA LEU A 68 -0.03 26.29 0.83
C LEU A 68 -0.35 25.49 2.09
N ARG A 69 0.50 25.56 3.13
CA ARG A 69 0.46 24.69 4.33
C ARG A 69 -0.94 24.42 4.91
N ARG A 70 -1.83 25.42 5.00
CA ARG A 70 -3.19 25.27 5.58
C ARG A 70 -4.19 24.48 4.71
N LYS A 71 -4.04 24.53 3.38
CA LYS A 71 -4.94 23.87 2.41
C LYS A 71 -4.21 22.85 1.55
N CYS A 72 -2.95 22.54 1.89
CA CYS A 72 -2.07 21.70 1.08
C CYS A 72 -2.69 20.34 0.78
N HIS A 73 -3.36 19.72 1.75
CA HIS A 73 -4.02 18.42 1.60
C HIS A 73 -5.10 18.40 0.51
N ILE A 74 -5.97 19.43 0.44
CA ILE A 74 -7.01 19.51 -0.60
C ILE A 74 -6.38 19.79 -1.96
N VAL A 75 -5.49 20.78 -2.03
CA VAL A 75 -4.86 21.19 -3.30
C VAL A 75 -3.99 20.06 -3.86
N SER A 76 -3.23 19.38 -2.99
CA SER A 76 -2.44 18.19 -3.33
C SER A 76 -3.33 17.04 -3.80
N ALA A 77 -4.46 16.78 -3.14
CA ALA A 77 -5.40 15.74 -3.56
C ALA A 77 -5.98 16.05 -4.95
N VAL A 78 -6.53 17.25 -5.16
CA VAL A 78 -7.11 17.64 -6.45
C VAL A 78 -6.05 17.59 -7.57
N PHE A 79 -4.87 18.15 -7.33
CA PHE A 79 -3.79 18.13 -8.31
C PHE A 79 -3.32 16.70 -8.61
N SER A 80 -3.02 15.89 -7.59
CA SER A 80 -2.41 14.57 -7.79
C SER A 80 -3.39 13.57 -8.42
N PHE A 81 -4.66 13.60 -8.04
CA PHE A 81 -5.69 12.77 -8.67
C PHE A 81 -6.07 13.27 -10.07
N GLY A 82 -6.15 14.59 -10.28
CA GLY A 82 -6.35 15.17 -11.61
C GLY A 82 -5.20 14.84 -12.55
N TYR A 83 -3.95 14.94 -12.08
CA TYR A 83 -2.77 14.57 -12.87
C TYR A 83 -2.73 13.07 -13.17
N LEU A 84 -3.12 12.21 -12.22
CA LEU A 84 -3.22 10.77 -12.45
C LEU A 84 -4.26 10.44 -13.53
N ALA A 85 -5.39 11.14 -13.56
CA ALA A 85 -6.38 11.01 -14.63
C ALA A 85 -5.83 11.49 -15.98
N PHE A 86 -5.16 12.64 -16.03
CA PHE A 86 -4.45 13.12 -17.22
C PHE A 86 -3.42 12.10 -17.71
N PHE A 87 -2.60 11.56 -16.82
CA PHE A 87 -1.55 10.59 -17.11
C PHE A 87 -2.11 9.32 -17.79
N ARG A 88 -3.33 8.90 -17.44
CA ARG A 88 -4.01 7.74 -18.06
C ARG A 88 -4.76 8.08 -19.34
N SER A 89 -4.91 9.36 -19.62
CA SER A 89 -5.70 9.92 -20.73
C SER A 89 -4.83 10.70 -21.71
N THR A 90 -3.50 10.54 -21.66
CA THR A 90 -2.52 11.28 -22.49
C THR A 90 -2.80 11.19 -23.98
N HIS A 91 -3.30 10.05 -24.46
CA HIS A 91 -3.65 9.83 -25.86
C HIS A 91 -4.75 10.77 -26.36
N TYR A 92 -5.69 11.20 -25.50
CA TYR A 92 -6.68 12.22 -25.85
C TYR A 92 -6.07 13.61 -26.07
N PHE A 93 -4.83 13.82 -25.62
CA PHE A 93 -4.05 15.04 -25.80
C PHE A 93 -2.95 14.88 -26.86
N GLY A 94 -2.95 13.78 -27.63
CA GLY A 94 -1.92 13.50 -28.65
C GLY A 94 -0.55 13.13 -28.09
N LEU A 95 -0.46 12.77 -26.80
CA LEU A 95 0.77 12.37 -26.13
C LEU A 95 0.93 10.84 -26.10
N PRO A 96 2.16 10.30 -26.04
CA PRO A 96 2.40 8.86 -25.97
C PRO A 96 1.78 8.23 -24.72
N ILE A 97 1.27 7.01 -24.87
CA ILE A 97 0.68 6.25 -23.76
C ILE A 97 1.79 5.81 -22.80
N PRO A 98 1.73 6.18 -21.51
CA PRO A 98 2.75 5.79 -20.55
C PRO A 98 2.80 4.27 -20.32
N PRO A 99 3.98 3.70 -20.01
CA PRO A 99 4.12 2.29 -19.68
C PRO A 99 3.28 1.87 -18.47
N THR A 100 2.78 0.63 -18.46
CA THR A 100 1.98 0.06 -17.37
C THR A 100 2.69 0.12 -16.01
N HIS A 101 4.01 -0.10 -15.99
CA HIS A 101 4.78 -0.03 -14.76
C HIS A 101 4.96 1.42 -14.27
N THR A 102 5.05 2.40 -15.17
CA THR A 102 5.02 3.83 -14.80
C THR A 102 3.68 4.22 -14.19
N ASN A 103 2.57 3.63 -14.65
CA ASN A 103 1.27 3.81 -14.00
C ASN A 103 1.27 3.32 -12.55
N ALA A 104 1.88 2.17 -12.24
CA ALA A 104 2.01 1.69 -10.87
C ALA A 104 2.83 2.65 -9.98
N ILE A 105 3.94 3.20 -10.52
CA ILE A 105 4.76 4.21 -9.84
C ILE A 105 3.92 5.47 -9.56
N GLN A 106 3.17 5.96 -10.55
CA GLN A 106 2.29 7.12 -10.40
C GLN A 106 1.20 6.89 -9.34
N MET A 107 0.61 5.70 -9.33
CA MET A 107 -0.40 5.34 -8.33
C MET A 107 0.13 5.48 -6.90
N ILE A 108 1.30 4.92 -6.61
CA ILE A 108 1.91 5.04 -5.28
C ILE A 108 2.37 6.48 -5.00
N LEU A 109 2.92 7.17 -6.00
CA LEU A 109 3.36 8.55 -5.84
C LEU A 109 2.20 9.49 -5.49
N THR A 110 1.02 9.32 -6.12
CA THR A 110 -0.21 10.04 -5.77
C THR A 110 -0.54 9.84 -4.29
N LEU A 111 -0.54 8.59 -3.79
CA LEU A 111 -0.83 8.31 -2.38
C LEU A 111 0.22 8.92 -1.44
N LYS A 112 1.51 8.84 -1.80
CA LYS A 112 2.62 9.43 -1.06
C LYS A 112 2.49 10.94 -0.93
N MET A 113 2.26 11.64 -2.04
CA MET A 113 2.19 13.11 -2.07
C MET A 113 0.98 13.63 -1.29
N VAL A 114 -0.19 13.06 -1.54
CA VAL A 114 -1.42 13.42 -0.83
C VAL A 114 -1.31 13.05 0.65
N GLY A 115 -0.71 11.90 0.96
CA GLY A 115 -0.45 11.44 2.31
C GLY A 115 0.38 12.43 3.13
N ILE A 116 1.52 12.91 2.59
CA ILE A 116 2.34 13.94 3.27
C ILE A 116 1.50 15.18 3.56
N ALA A 117 0.73 15.65 2.58
CA ALA A 117 -0.05 16.87 2.73
C ALA A 117 -1.12 16.71 3.84
N PHE A 118 -1.73 15.53 3.96
CA PHE A 118 -2.64 15.21 5.07
C PHE A 118 -1.94 15.02 6.42
N GLU A 119 -0.74 14.43 6.47
CA GLU A 119 0.06 14.34 7.69
C GLU A 119 0.39 15.76 8.22
N LEU A 120 0.81 16.67 7.32
CA LEU A 120 1.09 18.05 7.67
C LEU A 120 -0.17 18.79 8.17
N GLN A 121 -1.32 18.59 7.53
CA GLN A 121 -2.59 19.16 7.97
C GLN A 121 -3.02 18.63 9.35
N GLY A 122 -2.84 17.34 9.61
CA GLY A 122 -3.20 16.72 10.89
C GLY A 122 -2.52 17.38 12.07
N ILE A 123 -1.25 17.75 11.92
CA ILE A 123 -0.47 18.47 12.94
C ILE A 123 -1.05 19.87 13.20
N HIS A 124 -1.41 20.61 12.15
CA HIS A 124 -1.99 21.94 12.31
C HIS A 124 -3.34 21.91 13.06
N LEU A 125 -4.08 20.80 12.96
CA LEU A 125 -5.31 20.58 13.71
C LEU A 125 -5.01 20.19 15.16
N SER A 126 -4.05 19.28 15.40
CA SER A 126 -3.70 18.88 16.77
C SER A 126 -3.10 20.02 17.58
N ASP A 127 -2.28 20.89 16.96
CA ASP A 127 -1.69 22.06 17.62
C ASP A 127 -2.76 23.07 18.09
N LYS A 128 -3.94 23.10 17.44
CA LYS A 128 -5.09 23.92 17.86
C LYS A 128 -5.90 23.28 18.97
N THR A 129 -5.95 21.95 19.01
CA THR A 129 -6.80 21.17 19.92
C THR A 129 -5.97 20.49 21.01
N LYS A 130 -5.19 21.27 21.79
CA LYS A 130 -4.34 20.82 22.92
C LYS A 130 -5.06 20.06 24.06
N GLN A 131 -6.28 19.56 23.84
CA GLN A 131 -7.13 18.91 24.85
C GLN A 131 -7.06 17.37 24.83
N LEU A 132 -6.26 16.74 23.97
CA LEU A 132 -6.15 15.29 23.91
C LEU A 132 -5.14 14.73 24.94
N LYS A 133 -5.56 13.73 25.72
CA LYS A 133 -4.65 12.82 26.45
C LYS A 133 -3.69 12.22 25.41
N ASN A 134 -2.38 12.39 25.59
CA ASN A 134 -1.30 12.01 24.66
C ASN A 134 -1.01 12.98 23.49
N ALA A 135 -1.54 14.20 23.49
CA ALA A 135 -1.23 15.20 22.45
C ALA A 135 0.29 15.44 22.30
N ASP A 136 1.03 15.49 23.40
CA ASP A 136 2.48 15.70 23.40
C ASP A 136 3.24 14.53 22.75
N LEU A 137 2.82 13.29 23.04
CA LEU A 137 3.40 12.09 22.43
C LEU A 137 3.08 12.03 20.93
N MET A 138 1.84 12.32 20.55
CA MET A 138 1.46 12.41 19.13
C MET A 138 2.29 13.48 18.43
N GLN A 139 2.50 14.64 19.06
CA GLN A 139 3.35 15.69 18.51
C GLN A 139 4.80 15.21 18.37
N LYS A 140 5.36 14.49 19.35
CA LYS A 140 6.72 13.97 19.29
C LYS A 140 6.93 12.94 18.19
N TYR A 141 6.02 11.97 18.08
CA TYR A 141 6.18 10.80 17.19
C TYR A 141 5.54 10.96 15.81
N GLN A 142 4.64 11.91 15.61
CA GLN A 142 3.96 12.12 14.31
C GLN A 142 4.28 13.44 13.64
N LYS A 143 4.91 14.41 14.33
CA LYS A 143 5.24 15.70 13.71
C LYS A 143 6.25 15.52 12.58
N ILE A 144 5.96 16.20 11.48
CA ILE A 144 6.77 16.28 10.27
C ILE A 144 6.91 17.74 9.85
N ASN A 145 8.04 18.10 9.26
CA ASN A 145 8.26 19.40 8.62
C ASN A 145 9.16 19.19 7.39
N PRO A 146 8.64 18.55 6.33
CA PRO A 146 9.45 18.14 5.20
C PRO A 146 9.95 19.36 4.42
N SER A 147 11.24 19.38 4.11
CA SER A 147 11.81 20.30 3.12
C SER A 147 11.45 19.85 1.70
N PHE A 148 11.73 20.70 0.71
CA PHE A 148 11.55 20.33 -0.71
C PHE A 148 12.33 19.05 -1.06
N ILE A 149 13.57 18.97 -0.58
CA ILE A 149 14.47 17.85 -0.84
C ILE A 149 13.98 16.58 -0.13
N ASP A 150 13.42 16.69 1.07
CA ASP A 150 12.85 15.53 1.79
C ASP A 150 11.68 14.91 1.03
N ILE A 151 10.81 15.74 0.42
CA ILE A 151 9.68 15.27 -0.39
C ILE A 151 10.20 14.52 -1.62
N PHE A 152 11.26 15.02 -2.24
CA PHE A 152 11.90 14.34 -3.37
C PHE A 152 12.54 13.01 -2.95
N HIS A 153 13.27 12.99 -1.84
CA HIS A 153 13.86 11.75 -1.33
C HIS A 153 12.82 10.70 -0.97
N TYR A 154 11.69 11.12 -0.38
CA TYR A 154 10.58 10.22 -0.06
C TYR A 154 9.84 9.68 -1.29
N ALA A 155 9.63 10.54 -2.30
CA ALA A 155 9.01 10.18 -3.57
C ALA A 155 9.79 9.07 -4.28
N PHE A 156 11.12 9.23 -4.36
CA PHE A 156 12.00 8.34 -5.10
C PHE A 156 12.86 7.42 -4.22
N CYS A 157 12.47 7.20 -2.96
CA CYS A 157 13.11 6.20 -2.11
C CYS A 157 12.98 4.81 -2.78
N ILE A 158 14.08 4.06 -2.92
CA ILE A 158 14.08 2.75 -3.58
C ILE A 158 13.02 1.80 -3.00
N ALA A 159 12.79 1.86 -1.69
CA ALA A 159 11.73 1.11 -1.04
C ALA A 159 10.36 1.68 -1.40
N GLY A 160 9.49 0.84 -1.95
CA GLY A 160 8.11 1.20 -2.28
C GLY A 160 7.92 2.17 -3.45
N VAL A 161 8.93 2.42 -4.30
CA VAL A 161 8.76 3.25 -5.51
C VAL A 161 8.04 2.52 -6.65
N LEU A 162 8.25 1.21 -6.80
CA LEU A 162 7.72 0.43 -7.93
C LEU A 162 6.27 -0.03 -7.73
N ILE A 163 6.01 -0.86 -6.71
CA ILE A 163 4.69 -1.47 -6.45
C ILE A 163 4.09 -1.07 -5.09
N GLY A 164 4.82 -0.26 -4.31
CA GLY A 164 4.55 -0.08 -2.88
C GLY A 164 5.30 -1.12 -2.03
N PRO A 165 4.92 -1.30 -0.76
CA PRO A 165 3.74 -0.75 -0.07
C PRO A 165 3.68 0.78 0.02
N TYR A 166 2.48 1.31 0.29
CA TYR A 166 2.35 2.67 0.82
C TYR A 166 2.83 2.71 2.28
N TYR A 167 3.51 3.79 2.65
CA TYR A 167 3.87 4.09 4.03
C TYR A 167 3.90 5.61 4.17
N LYS A 168 3.70 6.10 5.39
CA LYS A 168 3.73 7.54 5.69
C LYS A 168 5.11 8.16 5.51
N PHE A 169 5.16 9.48 5.35
CA PHE A 169 6.41 10.22 5.38
C PHE A 169 7.10 10.11 6.73
N ARG A 170 6.33 10.08 7.83
CA ARG A 170 6.94 9.83 9.15
C ARG A 170 7.67 8.48 9.22
N THR A 171 7.10 7.43 8.64
CA THR A 171 7.74 6.10 8.59
C THR A 171 9.02 6.10 7.75
N TYR A 172 8.99 6.81 6.63
CA TYR A 172 10.21 7.08 5.87
C TYR A 172 11.26 7.80 6.72
N TRP A 173 10.89 8.92 7.33
CA TRP A 173 11.80 9.73 8.15
C TRP A 173 12.43 8.92 9.29
N ASP A 174 11.62 8.16 10.02
CA ASP A 174 12.05 7.29 11.12
C ASP A 174 13.09 6.26 10.68
N THR A 175 12.99 5.73 9.47
CA THR A 175 13.94 4.74 8.94
C THR A 175 15.38 5.27 8.91
N PHE A 176 15.53 6.57 8.67
CA PHE A 176 16.83 7.23 8.57
C PHE A 176 17.29 7.90 9.87
N HIS A 177 16.37 8.27 10.75
CA HIS A 177 16.66 9.08 11.94
C HIS A 177 16.50 8.32 13.27
N LEU A 178 15.81 7.18 13.26
CA LEU A 178 15.73 6.29 14.42
C LEU A 178 16.69 5.10 14.26
N PRO A 179 17.20 4.56 15.37
CA PRO A 179 18.20 3.48 15.33
C PRO A 179 17.60 2.10 14.99
N TYR A 180 16.29 1.98 14.77
CA TYR A 180 15.63 0.69 14.60
C TYR A 180 16.09 -0.07 13.35
N SER A 181 16.29 0.65 12.23
CA SER A 181 16.66 0.05 10.94
C SER A 181 18.03 -0.64 10.99
N THR A 182 18.95 -0.14 11.82
CA THR A 182 20.31 -0.68 11.97
C THR A 182 20.41 -1.76 13.06
N HIS A 183 19.56 -1.73 14.09
CA HIS A 183 19.57 -2.71 15.17
C HIS A 183 18.74 -3.97 14.86
N VAL A 184 17.71 -3.85 14.03
CA VAL A 184 16.89 -5.00 13.66
C VAL A 184 17.68 -6.01 12.81
N ASN A 185 17.55 -7.30 13.14
CA ASN A 185 18.02 -8.38 12.27
C ASN A 185 17.07 -8.55 11.07
N ALA A 186 17.10 -7.59 10.14
CA ALA A 186 16.25 -7.59 8.94
C ALA A 186 16.43 -8.84 8.08
N ASN A 187 17.62 -9.47 8.09
CA ASN A 187 17.88 -10.68 7.31
C ASN A 187 16.99 -11.86 7.75
N LYS A 188 16.64 -11.94 9.04
CA LYS A 188 15.69 -12.94 9.55
C LYS A 188 14.32 -12.75 8.90
N PHE A 189 13.75 -11.55 9.02
CA PHE A 189 12.44 -11.20 8.46
C PHE A 189 12.42 -11.30 6.93
N LEU A 190 13.50 -10.91 6.25
CA LEU A 190 13.63 -11.01 4.81
C LEU A 190 13.58 -12.47 4.34
N LYS A 191 14.33 -13.37 4.99
CA LYS A 191 14.30 -14.80 4.68
C LYS A 191 12.91 -15.41 4.89
N GLU A 192 12.26 -15.05 6.00
CA GLU A 192 10.90 -15.51 6.31
C GLU A 192 9.88 -15.02 5.28
N ARG A 193 10.01 -13.78 4.80
CA ARG A 193 9.06 -13.18 3.87
C ARG A 193 9.29 -13.60 2.42
N ILE A 194 10.54 -13.69 1.97
CA ILE A 194 10.86 -14.00 0.57
C ILE A 194 10.63 -15.48 0.20
N ARG A 195 10.64 -16.40 1.17
CA ARG A 195 10.59 -17.85 0.93
C ARG A 195 9.37 -18.33 0.12
N ILE A 196 8.25 -17.59 0.19
CA ILE A 196 7.00 -17.97 -0.49
C ILE A 196 6.94 -17.46 -1.93
N VAL A 197 7.77 -16.47 -2.30
CA VAL A 197 7.76 -15.85 -3.63
C VAL A 197 7.97 -16.86 -4.77
N PRO A 198 8.93 -17.82 -4.69
CA PRO A 198 9.11 -18.82 -5.75
C PRO A 198 7.86 -19.67 -5.98
N LEU A 199 7.12 -20.03 -4.93
CA LEU A 199 5.87 -20.78 -5.06
C LEU A 199 4.85 -19.98 -5.88
N TYR A 200 4.62 -18.71 -5.56
CA TYR A 200 3.69 -17.87 -6.31
C TYR A 200 4.12 -17.65 -7.76
N ILE A 201 5.42 -17.51 -8.03
CA ILE A 201 5.92 -17.42 -9.41
C ILE A 201 5.65 -18.73 -10.17
N VAL A 202 5.94 -19.89 -9.58
CA VAL A 202 5.67 -21.19 -10.21
C VAL A 202 4.18 -21.39 -10.48
N LEU A 203 3.32 -21.09 -9.49
CA LEU A 203 1.87 -21.16 -9.66
C LEU A 203 1.36 -20.21 -10.74
N TYR A 204 1.91 -18.99 -10.81
CA TYR A 204 1.61 -18.05 -11.89
C TYR A 204 2.03 -18.60 -13.26
N LEU A 205 3.24 -19.15 -13.39
CA LEU A 205 3.74 -19.69 -14.66
C LEU A 205 2.91 -20.90 -15.13
N ILE A 206 2.60 -21.84 -14.24
CA ILE A 206 1.73 -22.99 -14.54
C ILE A 206 0.34 -22.51 -14.92
N GLY A 207 -0.24 -21.64 -14.10
CA GLY A 207 -1.57 -21.13 -14.33
C GLY A 207 -1.68 -20.31 -15.62
N ASN A 208 -0.67 -19.49 -15.95
CA ASN A 208 -0.63 -18.70 -17.18
C ASN A 208 -0.30 -19.56 -18.41
N PHE A 209 0.37 -20.70 -18.25
CA PHE A 209 0.53 -21.68 -19.32
C PHE A 209 -0.80 -22.36 -19.66
N LEU A 210 -1.59 -22.74 -18.63
CA LEU A 210 -2.88 -23.41 -18.81
C LEU A 210 -4.01 -22.46 -19.22
N TYR A 211 -4.04 -21.26 -18.63
CA TYR A 211 -5.06 -20.23 -18.81
C TYR A 211 -4.41 -18.85 -19.00
N PRO A 212 -3.80 -18.57 -20.17
CA PRO A 212 -3.11 -17.31 -20.44
C PRO A 212 -3.98 -16.08 -20.15
N LEU A 213 -3.42 -15.10 -19.44
CA LEU A 213 -4.12 -13.82 -19.18
C LEU A 213 -4.41 -13.05 -20.48
N ASP A 214 -3.50 -13.12 -21.47
CA ASP A 214 -3.66 -12.43 -22.76
C ASP A 214 -4.90 -12.93 -23.53
N PHE A 215 -5.23 -14.22 -23.40
CA PHE A 215 -6.41 -14.79 -24.04
C PHE A 215 -7.71 -14.20 -23.48
N ALA A 216 -7.76 -13.86 -22.18
CA ALA A 216 -8.93 -13.22 -21.56
C ALA A 216 -9.26 -11.85 -22.17
N SER A 217 -8.25 -11.16 -22.72
CA SER A 217 -8.39 -9.88 -23.41
C SER A 217 -8.42 -9.98 -24.93
N SER A 218 -8.26 -11.18 -25.48
CA SER A 218 -8.23 -11.40 -26.93
C SER A 218 -9.64 -11.35 -27.54
N PRO A 219 -9.80 -10.96 -28.82
CA PRO A 219 -11.08 -11.09 -29.52
C PRO A 219 -11.56 -12.56 -29.61
N GLU A 220 -10.64 -13.52 -29.64
CA GLU A 220 -10.93 -14.96 -29.76
C GLU A 220 -11.80 -15.50 -28.62
N ILE A 221 -11.71 -14.92 -27.42
CA ILE A 221 -12.54 -15.33 -26.30
C ILE A 221 -14.03 -15.11 -26.59
N MET A 222 -14.37 -14.12 -27.43
CA MET A 222 -15.75 -13.79 -27.78
C MET A 222 -16.41 -14.84 -28.67
N GLU A 223 -15.61 -15.70 -29.30
CA GLU A 223 -16.10 -16.85 -30.08
C GLU A 223 -16.49 -18.04 -29.17
N LYS A 224 -16.12 -17.99 -27.88
CA LYS A 224 -16.44 -19.05 -26.91
C LYS A 224 -17.81 -18.84 -26.28
N SER A 225 -18.41 -19.93 -25.82
CA SER A 225 -19.70 -19.90 -25.12
C SER A 225 -19.63 -19.02 -23.88
N PHE A 226 -20.79 -18.49 -23.45
CA PHE A 226 -20.88 -17.72 -22.22
C PHE A 226 -20.27 -18.47 -21.02
N TRP A 227 -20.59 -19.76 -20.85
CA TRP A 227 -20.11 -20.57 -19.74
C TRP A 227 -18.60 -20.78 -19.77
N TYR A 228 -18.01 -20.94 -20.96
CA TYR A 228 -16.56 -21.01 -21.08
C TYR A 228 -15.92 -19.70 -20.62
N ARG A 229 -16.44 -18.55 -21.08
CA ARG A 229 -15.92 -17.23 -20.68
C ARG A 229 -16.05 -17.00 -19.18
N ALA A 230 -17.22 -17.33 -18.61
CA ALA A 230 -17.47 -17.22 -17.18
C ALA A 230 -16.51 -18.10 -16.37
N PHE A 231 -16.31 -19.35 -16.77
CA PHE A 231 -15.34 -20.24 -16.14
C PHE A 231 -13.91 -19.71 -16.27
N TYR A 232 -13.52 -19.21 -17.45
CA TYR A 232 -12.17 -18.72 -17.73
C TYR A 232 -11.76 -17.55 -16.83
N MET A 233 -12.72 -16.78 -16.30
CA MET A 233 -12.44 -15.72 -15.33
C MET A 233 -11.85 -16.26 -14.02
N THR A 234 -12.23 -17.45 -13.58
CA THR A 234 -11.74 -18.06 -12.32
C THR A 234 -10.23 -18.35 -12.35
N PRO A 235 -9.69 -19.15 -13.29
CA PRO A 235 -8.24 -19.36 -13.36
C PRO A 235 -7.49 -18.08 -13.79
N SER A 236 -8.10 -17.20 -14.59
CA SER A 236 -7.50 -15.89 -14.90
C SER A 236 -7.28 -15.05 -13.62
N PHE A 237 -8.27 -15.03 -12.73
CA PHE A 237 -8.15 -14.30 -11.47
C PHE A 237 -7.14 -14.96 -10.52
N PHE A 238 -7.06 -16.29 -10.49
CA PHE A 238 -5.99 -17.01 -9.81
C PHE A 238 -4.61 -16.56 -10.32
N ASN A 239 -4.38 -16.56 -11.64
CA ASN A 239 -3.13 -16.13 -12.25
C ASN A 239 -2.77 -14.69 -11.90
N PHE A 240 -3.76 -13.80 -12.00
CA PHE A 240 -3.59 -12.40 -11.63
C PHE A 240 -3.15 -12.25 -10.17
N ARG A 241 -3.80 -12.97 -9.24
CA ARG A 241 -3.46 -12.93 -7.82
C ARG A 241 -2.05 -13.45 -7.54
N MET A 242 -1.65 -14.59 -8.12
CA MET A 242 -0.30 -15.13 -7.94
C MET A 242 0.77 -14.14 -8.42
N ARG A 243 0.53 -13.49 -9.57
CA ARG A 243 1.41 -12.42 -10.09
C ARG A 243 1.48 -11.24 -9.12
N ILE A 244 0.35 -10.74 -8.61
CA ILE A 244 0.31 -9.61 -7.68
C ILE A 244 0.94 -9.96 -6.33
N TYR A 245 0.72 -11.16 -5.79
CA TYR A 245 1.36 -11.62 -4.55
C TYR A 245 2.86 -11.61 -4.66
N SER A 246 3.43 -12.15 -5.75
CA SER A 246 4.88 -12.10 -5.96
C SER A 246 5.40 -10.66 -5.95
N GLY A 247 4.72 -9.74 -6.63
CA GLY A 247 5.10 -8.32 -6.67
C GLY A 247 4.99 -7.63 -5.31
N PHE A 248 3.84 -7.77 -4.63
CA PHE A 248 3.62 -7.17 -3.31
C PHE A 248 4.64 -7.66 -2.29
N ILE A 249 4.85 -8.97 -2.19
CA ILE A 249 5.82 -9.55 -1.25
C ILE A 249 7.24 -9.08 -1.56
N LEU A 250 7.63 -9.03 -2.83
CA LEU A 250 8.94 -8.47 -3.21
C LEU A 250 9.06 -6.99 -2.83
N GLY A 251 8.01 -6.19 -3.00
CA GLY A 251 7.97 -4.80 -2.53
C GLY A 251 8.16 -4.68 -1.01
N GLU A 252 7.51 -5.55 -0.24
CA GLU A 252 7.71 -5.67 1.21
C GLU A 252 9.15 -6.08 1.55
N CYS A 253 9.72 -7.03 0.81
CA CYS A 253 11.11 -7.46 0.97
C CYS A 253 12.09 -6.30 0.74
N VAL A 254 11.85 -5.38 -0.22
CA VAL A 254 12.70 -4.19 -0.40
C VAL A 254 12.64 -3.30 0.86
N CYS A 255 11.44 -3.07 1.40
CA CYS A 255 11.29 -2.32 2.65
C CYS A 255 12.03 -3.00 3.82
N ILE A 256 11.82 -4.31 4.01
CA ILE A 256 12.47 -5.09 5.07
C ILE A 256 14.00 -5.05 4.92
N ALA A 257 14.52 -5.27 3.72
CA ALA A 257 15.96 -5.29 3.46
C ALA A 257 16.63 -3.93 3.74
N MET A 258 15.91 -2.82 3.52
CA MET A 258 16.34 -1.47 3.86
C MET A 258 16.10 -1.11 5.35
N GLY A 259 15.39 -1.96 6.11
CA GLY A 259 15.01 -1.70 7.51
C GLY A 259 13.86 -0.70 7.65
N LEU A 260 13.15 -0.40 6.55
CA LEU A 260 12.01 0.52 6.55
C LEU A 260 10.77 -0.15 7.16
N GLY A 261 10.13 0.55 8.09
CA GLY A 261 8.96 0.04 8.80
C GLY A 261 9.30 -0.89 9.98
N ALA A 262 10.58 -0.98 10.35
CA ALA A 262 11.01 -1.67 11.56
C ALA A 262 10.65 -0.85 12.79
N TYR A 263 9.76 -1.39 13.63
CA TYR A 263 9.40 -0.79 14.92
C TYR A 263 9.39 -1.84 16.03
N PRO A 264 9.62 -1.46 17.29
CA PRO A 264 9.42 -2.37 18.41
C PRO A 264 8.01 -2.97 18.41
N LYS A 265 7.87 -4.28 18.58
CA LYS A 265 6.57 -4.96 18.50
C LYS A 265 5.55 -4.39 19.50
N PHE A 266 6.00 -4.02 20.69
CA PHE A 266 5.14 -3.42 21.72
C PHE A 266 4.56 -2.05 21.33
N SER A 267 5.11 -1.37 20.32
CA SER A 267 4.54 -0.11 19.81
C SER A 267 3.30 -0.31 18.95
N ASN A 268 2.86 -1.57 18.79
CA ASN A 268 1.73 -1.99 17.97
C ASN A 268 1.77 -1.35 16.57
N PRO A 269 2.83 -1.62 15.76
CA PRO A 269 2.91 -1.11 14.41
C PRO A 269 1.78 -1.68 13.54
N GLN A 270 1.11 -0.80 12.79
CA GLN A 270 -0.01 -1.17 11.92
C GLN A 270 0.32 -0.87 10.44
N PRO A 271 -0.22 -1.66 9.48
CA PRO A 271 0.06 -1.48 8.04
C PRO A 271 -0.22 -0.06 7.57
N GLY A 272 0.76 0.57 6.92
CA GLY A 272 0.71 1.96 6.45
C GLY A 272 0.78 3.02 7.56
N ALA A 273 0.32 2.71 8.79
CA ALA A 273 0.20 3.66 9.89
C ALA A 273 1.49 3.90 10.67
N GLY A 274 2.39 2.92 10.73
CA GLY A 274 3.52 2.96 11.66
C GLY A 274 3.08 2.58 13.09
N PRO A 275 3.84 2.96 14.13
CA PRO A 275 3.51 2.69 15.53
C PRO A 275 2.24 3.43 15.95
N THR A 276 1.40 2.77 16.76
CA THR A 276 0.15 3.35 17.29
C THR A 276 0.17 3.51 18.80
N ASN A 277 0.99 2.74 19.53
CA ASN A 277 1.19 2.89 20.97
C ASN A 277 2.43 3.76 21.26
N PHE A 278 2.23 5.08 21.30
CA PHE A 278 3.31 6.05 21.55
C PHE A 278 3.80 6.07 22.99
N SER A 279 2.96 5.74 23.96
CA SER A 279 3.35 5.67 25.37
C SER A 279 4.40 4.57 25.58
N ALA A 280 4.19 3.40 24.98
CA ALA A 280 5.16 2.31 25.04
C ALA A 280 6.48 2.65 24.33
N LEU A 281 6.45 3.48 23.28
CA LEU A 281 7.68 3.99 22.64
C LEU A 281 8.45 4.96 23.54
N GLU A 282 7.76 5.76 24.35
CA GLU A 282 8.41 6.64 25.33
C GLU A 282 9.16 5.83 26.39
N GLU A 283 8.55 4.72 26.83
CA GLU A 283 9.15 3.77 27.78
C GLU A 283 10.34 2.96 27.23
N LEU A 284 10.60 3.05 25.91
CA LEU A 284 11.78 2.40 25.32
C LEU A 284 13.07 3.00 25.89
N GLY A 285 13.12 4.32 26.13
CA GLY A 285 14.18 5.03 26.86
C GLY A 285 15.59 4.45 26.67
N THR A 286 16.19 3.98 27.77
CA THR A 286 17.57 3.44 27.88
C THR A 286 17.67 1.94 27.62
N LYS A 287 16.61 1.26 27.16
CA LYS A 287 16.66 -0.18 26.90
C LYS A 287 17.67 -0.51 25.81
N ASN A 288 18.37 -1.62 25.97
CA ASN A 288 19.27 -2.12 24.93
C ASN A 288 18.43 -2.48 23.69
N LEU A 289 18.60 -1.69 22.63
CA LEU A 289 17.87 -1.88 21.36
C LEU A 289 18.10 -3.26 20.75
N SER A 290 19.22 -3.91 21.06
CA SER A 290 19.56 -5.24 20.56
C SER A 290 18.69 -6.36 21.14
N SER A 291 18.09 -6.15 22.32
CA SER A 291 17.18 -7.13 22.96
C SER A 291 15.71 -6.90 22.65
N VAL A 292 15.39 -5.86 21.87
CA VAL A 292 14.00 -5.52 21.53
C VAL A 292 13.50 -6.43 20.41
N GLU A 293 12.31 -6.99 20.59
CA GLU A 293 11.61 -7.67 19.49
C GLU A 293 11.01 -6.62 18.54
N TYR A 294 11.36 -6.74 17.25
CA TYR A 294 10.88 -5.83 16.20
C TYR A 294 9.76 -6.48 15.38
N SER A 295 8.99 -5.64 14.71
CA SER A 295 7.97 -6.02 13.73
C SER A 295 8.08 -5.15 12.48
N PHE A 296 7.77 -5.74 11.33
CA PHE A 296 7.64 -5.07 10.03
C PHE A 296 6.17 -4.95 9.58
N GLU A 297 5.22 -5.09 10.50
CA GLU A 297 3.78 -5.04 10.20
C GLU A 297 3.39 -3.73 9.50
N THR A 298 4.10 -2.62 9.75
CA THR A 298 3.91 -1.34 9.06
C THR A 298 4.00 -1.43 7.54
N VAL A 299 4.83 -2.31 7.01
CA VAL A 299 5.02 -2.48 5.57
C VAL A 299 4.33 -3.73 5.03
N LYS A 300 3.64 -4.52 5.87
CA LYS A 300 2.95 -5.74 5.42
C LYS A 300 1.70 -5.38 4.60
N ASN A 301 1.82 -5.48 3.28
CA ASN A 301 0.80 -5.06 2.32
C ASN A 301 -0.23 -6.15 2.03
N ILE A 302 0.18 -7.41 2.05
CA ILE A 302 -0.72 -8.54 1.77
C ILE A 302 -0.66 -9.54 2.92
N TYR A 303 -1.83 -10.02 3.33
CA TYR A 303 -1.96 -11.23 4.13
C TYR A 303 -2.58 -12.34 3.28
N GLU A 304 -1.72 -13.15 2.69
CA GLU A 304 -2.07 -14.08 1.61
C GLU A 304 -3.06 -15.14 2.08
N TYR A 305 -2.82 -15.73 3.26
CA TYR A 305 -3.74 -16.71 3.84
C TYR A 305 -5.15 -16.11 4.02
N GLY A 306 -5.22 -14.90 4.58
CA GLY A 306 -6.50 -14.23 4.77
C GLY A 306 -7.21 -13.87 3.47
N SER A 307 -6.47 -13.43 2.45
CA SER A 307 -7.05 -13.14 1.14
C SER A 307 -7.57 -14.38 0.40
N GLU A 308 -7.08 -15.58 0.73
CA GLU A 308 -7.47 -16.83 0.06
C GLU A 308 -8.50 -17.64 0.84
N PHE A 309 -8.42 -17.65 2.17
CA PHE A 309 -9.13 -18.62 3.01
C PHE A 309 -10.06 -17.99 4.05
N TRP A 310 -10.10 -16.66 4.18
CA TRP A 310 -11.08 -16.05 5.06
C TRP A 310 -12.51 -16.26 4.55
N PRO A 311 -13.45 -16.64 5.44
CA PRO A 311 -14.80 -16.99 5.04
C PRO A 311 -15.66 -15.77 4.70
N THR A 312 -15.25 -14.57 5.10
CA THR A 312 -15.98 -13.32 4.87
C THR A 312 -15.29 -12.46 3.82
N ILE A 313 -16.10 -11.80 3.00
CA ILE A 313 -15.64 -10.83 1.98
C ILE A 313 -14.94 -9.67 2.68
N ARG A 314 -15.44 -9.24 3.85
CA ARG A 314 -14.83 -8.18 4.64
C ARG A 314 -13.39 -8.49 5.04
N GLU A 315 -13.12 -9.67 5.60
CA GLU A 315 -11.76 -10.04 6.00
C GLU A 315 -10.86 -10.30 4.79
N GLY A 316 -11.41 -10.84 3.70
CA GLY A 316 -10.69 -10.95 2.42
C GLY A 316 -10.22 -9.59 1.89
N ILE A 317 -11.11 -8.58 1.88
CA ILE A 317 -10.78 -7.20 1.47
C ILE A 317 -9.76 -6.57 2.42
N ARG A 318 -9.92 -6.77 3.74
CA ARG A 318 -8.99 -6.25 4.77
C ARG A 318 -7.59 -6.87 4.68
N SER A 319 -7.48 -8.07 4.15
CA SER A 319 -6.21 -8.76 3.95
C SER A 319 -5.46 -8.30 2.70
N TRP A 320 -6.17 -7.70 1.73
CA TRP A 320 -5.63 -7.28 0.44
C TRP A 320 -5.23 -5.80 0.39
N ASN A 321 -3.97 -5.53 0.01
CA ASN A 321 -3.44 -4.18 -0.18
C ASN A 321 -3.64 -3.28 1.06
N ARG A 322 -3.27 -3.83 2.23
CA ARG A 322 -3.53 -3.32 3.58
C ARG A 322 -3.06 -1.89 3.77
N THR A 323 -1.93 -1.51 3.16
CA THR A 323 -1.40 -0.15 3.29
C THR A 323 -2.22 0.89 2.52
N VAL A 324 -2.82 0.51 1.39
CA VAL A 324 -3.76 1.35 0.65
C VAL A 324 -5.13 1.38 1.34
N GLN A 325 -5.57 0.27 1.94
CA GLN A 325 -6.75 0.26 2.81
C GLN A 325 -6.59 1.24 3.98
N TYR A 326 -5.42 1.26 4.63
CA TYR A 326 -5.09 2.26 5.64
C TYR A 326 -5.18 3.69 5.09
N TRP A 327 -4.64 3.93 3.89
CA TRP A 327 -4.68 5.24 3.25
C TRP A 327 -6.12 5.71 3.01
N LEU A 328 -6.96 4.85 2.41
CA LEU A 328 -8.37 5.13 2.14
C LEU A 328 -9.15 5.36 3.44
N ALA A 329 -8.93 4.52 4.44
CA ALA A 329 -9.56 4.67 5.74
C ALA A 329 -9.21 6.01 6.40
N THR A 330 -7.93 6.39 6.37
CA THR A 330 -7.39 7.55 7.10
C THR A 330 -7.66 8.88 6.40
N PHE A 331 -7.51 8.92 5.08
CA PHE A 331 -7.56 10.17 4.32
C PHE A 331 -8.87 10.39 3.58
N VAL A 332 -9.74 9.38 3.48
CA VAL A 332 -11.07 9.50 2.87
C VAL A 332 -12.15 9.18 3.91
N TYR A 333 -12.30 7.90 4.29
CA TYR A 333 -13.45 7.42 5.07
C TYR A 333 -13.64 8.15 6.42
N LYS A 334 -12.58 8.27 7.23
CA LYS A 334 -12.64 8.89 8.56
C LYS A 334 -12.90 10.39 8.50
N ARG A 335 -12.62 11.05 7.37
CA ARG A 335 -12.74 12.51 7.21
C ARG A 335 -14.09 12.97 6.68
N LEU A 336 -14.90 12.06 6.14
CA LEU A 336 -16.26 12.38 5.70
C LEU A 336 -17.17 12.54 6.92
N GLU A 337 -18.09 13.50 6.88
CA GLU A 337 -19.13 13.70 7.90
C GLU A 337 -20.50 13.28 7.33
N LEU A 338 -20.58 12.02 6.92
CA LEU A 338 -21.75 11.42 6.25
C LEU A 338 -22.14 10.09 6.89
N SER A 339 -23.29 9.53 6.51
CA SER A 339 -23.74 8.22 6.96
C SER A 339 -22.75 7.11 6.57
N LYS A 340 -22.67 6.03 7.37
CA LYS A 340 -21.74 4.91 7.11
C LYS A 340 -21.82 4.38 5.67
N PRO A 341 -23.02 4.13 5.08
CA PRO A 341 -23.11 3.67 3.69
C PRO A 341 -22.53 4.69 2.69
N ALA A 342 -22.85 5.98 2.85
CA ALA A 342 -22.34 7.03 1.99
C ALA A 342 -20.80 7.13 2.07
N LYS A 343 -20.23 7.00 3.27
CA LYS A 343 -18.77 6.95 3.46
C LYS A 343 -18.12 5.81 2.69
N ILE A 344 -18.68 4.60 2.78
CA ILE A 344 -18.16 3.41 2.08
C ILE A 344 -18.24 3.62 0.57
N CYS A 345 -19.38 4.07 0.05
CA CYS A 345 -19.55 4.32 -1.39
C CYS A 345 -18.55 5.36 -1.92
N ILE A 346 -18.38 6.49 -1.23
CA ILE A 346 -17.42 7.53 -1.64
C ILE A 346 -15.98 6.99 -1.55
N THR A 347 -15.65 6.23 -0.51
CA THR A 347 -14.31 5.65 -0.34
C THR A 347 -13.99 4.68 -1.48
N MET A 348 -14.93 3.82 -1.86
CA MET A 348 -14.76 2.90 -2.98
C MET A 348 -14.76 3.61 -4.34
N LEU A 349 -15.49 4.71 -4.48
CA LEU A 349 -15.42 5.55 -5.69
C LEU A 349 -14.04 6.21 -5.85
N VAL A 350 -13.47 6.74 -4.76
CA VAL A 350 -12.10 7.27 -4.77
C VAL A 350 -11.09 6.17 -5.09
N SER A 351 -11.29 4.95 -4.53
CA SER A 351 -10.48 3.78 -4.86
C SER A 351 -10.58 3.42 -6.35
N ALA A 352 -11.79 3.39 -6.92
CA ALA A 352 -12.01 3.13 -8.35
C ALA A 352 -11.29 4.14 -9.24
N PHE A 353 -11.44 5.42 -8.93
CA PHE A 353 -10.78 6.50 -9.65
C PHE A 353 -9.25 6.43 -9.52
N TRP A 354 -8.73 6.03 -8.34
CA TRP A 354 -7.30 5.77 -8.14
C TRP A 354 -6.79 4.63 -9.02
N HIS A 355 -7.59 3.60 -9.30
CA HIS A 355 -7.23 2.50 -10.19
C HIS A 355 -7.26 2.87 -11.67
N GLY A 356 -8.24 3.66 -12.12
CA GLY A 356 -8.29 4.12 -13.51
C GLY A 356 -9.62 4.75 -13.94
N VAL A 357 -9.67 5.14 -15.21
CA VAL A 357 -10.85 5.76 -15.84
C VAL A 357 -11.74 4.75 -16.55
N HIS A 358 -11.32 3.49 -16.66
CA HIS A 358 -12.07 2.44 -17.34
C HIS A 358 -13.27 1.97 -16.49
N PRO A 359 -14.46 1.72 -17.11
CA PRO A 359 -15.68 1.34 -16.40
C PRO A 359 -15.55 0.10 -15.49
N GLY A 360 -14.70 -0.86 -15.87
CA GLY A 360 -14.49 -2.08 -15.10
C GLY A 360 -14.01 -1.84 -13.66
N TYR A 361 -13.21 -0.79 -13.43
CA TYR A 361 -12.77 -0.43 -12.08
C TYR A 361 -13.94 0.01 -11.20
N TYR A 362 -14.85 0.82 -11.74
CA TYR A 362 -16.03 1.29 -11.03
C TYR A 362 -17.01 0.15 -10.79
N LEU A 363 -17.22 -0.73 -11.78
CA LEU A 363 -18.07 -1.90 -11.60
C LEU A 363 -17.56 -2.82 -10.48
N CYS A 364 -16.25 -3.07 -10.44
CA CYS A 364 -15.64 -3.93 -9.42
C CYS A 364 -15.63 -3.29 -8.03
N LEU A 365 -15.16 -2.04 -7.92
CA LEU A 365 -14.91 -1.43 -6.61
C LEU A 365 -16.18 -0.81 -6.01
N CYS A 366 -17.03 -0.19 -6.83
CA CYS A 366 -18.30 0.37 -6.34
C CYS A 366 -19.38 -0.69 -6.08
N SER A 367 -19.16 -1.97 -6.46
CA SER A 367 -20.03 -3.08 -6.03
C SER A 367 -19.62 -3.67 -4.67
N ALA A 368 -18.39 -3.44 -4.20
CA ALA A 368 -17.95 -3.87 -2.87
C ALA A 368 -18.88 -3.46 -1.71
N PRO A 369 -19.43 -2.22 -1.66
CA PRO A 369 -20.39 -1.83 -0.62
C PRO A 369 -21.65 -2.71 -0.60
N LEU A 370 -22.12 -3.19 -1.77
CA LEU A 370 -23.27 -4.08 -1.88
C LEU A 370 -22.94 -5.46 -1.30
N PHE A 371 -21.79 -6.02 -1.64
CA PHE A 371 -21.35 -7.31 -1.08
C PHE A 371 -21.20 -7.26 0.44
N LEU A 372 -20.62 -6.18 0.98
CA LEU A 372 -20.48 -5.98 2.42
C LEU A 372 -21.83 -5.79 3.13
N PHE A 373 -22.79 -5.14 2.47
CA PHE A 373 -24.16 -5.03 2.98
C PHE A 373 -24.84 -6.40 3.02
N VAL A 374 -24.81 -7.14 1.91
CA VAL A 374 -25.39 -8.49 1.83
C VAL A 374 -24.77 -9.42 2.87
N GLU A 375 -23.45 -9.43 3.02
CA GLU A 375 -22.76 -10.20 4.06
C GLU A 375 -23.31 -9.87 5.46
N THR A 376 -23.44 -8.59 5.78
CA THR A 376 -23.94 -8.13 7.10
C THR A 376 -25.38 -8.58 7.35
N GLU A 377 -26.25 -8.50 6.35
CA GLU A 377 -27.66 -8.90 6.50
C GLU A 377 -27.82 -10.42 6.55
N VAL A 378 -27.04 -11.17 5.77
CA VAL A 378 -27.00 -12.65 5.83
C VAL A 378 -26.50 -13.11 7.21
N GLU A 379 -25.45 -12.49 7.74
CA GLU A 379 -24.93 -12.79 9.07
C GLU A 379 -26.00 -12.55 10.16
N LYS A 380 -26.68 -11.40 10.12
CA LYS A 380 -27.76 -11.09 11.06
C LYS A 380 -28.91 -12.07 10.96
N ALA A 381 -29.39 -12.37 9.74
CA ALA A 381 -30.48 -13.30 9.51
C ALA A 381 -30.13 -14.71 10.02
N PHE A 382 -28.92 -15.18 9.73
CA PHE A 382 -28.42 -16.46 10.24
C PHE A 382 -28.37 -16.46 11.78
N LYS A 383 -27.82 -15.42 12.40
CA LYS A 383 -27.73 -15.30 13.86
C LYS A 383 -29.09 -15.19 14.54
N LEU A 384 -30.13 -14.70 13.86
CA LEU A 384 -31.49 -14.67 14.41
C LEU A 384 -32.14 -16.06 14.37
N SER A 385 -32.02 -16.78 13.26
CA SER A 385 -32.80 -18.00 13.00
C SER A 385 -32.09 -19.31 13.36
N ALA A 386 -30.76 -19.33 13.40
CA ALA A 386 -30.01 -20.58 13.61
C ALA A 386 -30.11 -21.12 15.05
N PRO A 387 -30.03 -22.44 15.28
CA PRO A 387 -29.81 -23.03 16.60
C PRO A 387 -28.48 -22.57 17.23
N TYR A 388 -28.40 -22.58 18.57
CA TYR A 388 -27.20 -22.13 19.29
C TYR A 388 -25.92 -22.87 18.85
N SER A 389 -25.97 -24.19 18.66
CA SER A 389 -24.82 -24.99 18.19
C SER A 389 -24.29 -24.52 16.83
N GLN A 390 -25.18 -24.14 15.90
CA GLN A 390 -24.79 -23.62 14.59
C GLN A 390 -24.21 -22.21 14.69
N LYS A 391 -24.72 -21.36 15.60
CA LYS A 391 -24.13 -20.03 15.85
C LYS A 391 -22.70 -20.16 16.39
N VAL A 392 -22.46 -21.09 17.32
CA VAL A 392 -21.11 -21.34 17.86
C VAL A 392 -20.16 -21.79 16.76
N ILE A 393 -20.59 -22.71 15.88
CA ILE A 393 -19.77 -23.16 14.75
C ILE A 393 -19.52 -22.00 13.77
N PHE A 394 -20.55 -21.23 13.42
CA PHE A 394 -20.43 -20.09 12.53
C PHE A 394 -19.47 -19.04 13.10
N ASP A 395 -19.64 -18.65 14.36
CA ASP A 395 -18.75 -17.70 15.04
C ASP A 395 -17.33 -18.27 15.13
N TRP A 396 -17.14 -19.58 15.31
CA TRP A 396 -15.81 -20.19 15.27
C TRP A 396 -15.19 -20.11 13.87
N ILE A 397 -15.93 -20.42 12.81
CA ILE A 397 -15.47 -20.30 11.42
C ILE A 397 -15.11 -18.84 11.10
N CYS A 398 -15.98 -17.89 11.48
CA CYS A 398 -15.75 -16.47 11.25
C CYS A 398 -14.63 -15.90 12.12
N LYS A 399 -14.44 -16.38 13.37
CA LYS A 399 -13.34 -15.97 14.26
C LYS A 399 -12.00 -16.56 13.88
N LEU A 400 -11.95 -17.75 13.27
CA LEU A 400 -10.72 -18.20 12.62
C LEU A 400 -10.22 -17.12 11.69
N GLY A 401 -11.15 -16.38 11.04
CA GLY A 401 -11.04 -15.20 10.18
C GLY A 401 -10.44 -13.90 10.72
N SER A 402 -10.49 -13.69 12.03
CA SER A 402 -10.20 -12.40 12.64
C SER A 402 -9.08 -12.55 13.66
N GLU A 403 -7.85 -12.17 13.31
CA GLU A 403 -6.87 -11.86 14.34
C GLU A 403 -7.34 -10.58 15.05
N ASP A 404 -7.84 -10.76 16.28
CA ASP A 404 -8.12 -9.78 17.34
C ASP A 404 -8.55 -8.37 16.90
N GLU A 405 -9.87 -8.16 16.85
CA GLU A 405 -10.52 -6.85 16.64
C GLU A 405 -10.69 -6.03 17.94
N ASP A 406 -9.86 -6.26 18.96
CA ASP A 406 -9.77 -5.37 20.13
C ASP A 406 -8.55 -4.45 19.97
N LEU A 407 -8.66 -3.38 19.16
CA LEU A 407 -7.77 -2.19 19.19
C LEU A 407 -8.30 -0.98 18.40
#